data_AF-A0A251S3X9-F1
#
_entry.id   AF-A0A251S3X9-F1
#
_cell.length_a   1.000
_cell.length_b   1.000
_cell.length_c   1.000
_cell.angle_alpha   90.00
_cell.angle_beta   90.00
_cell.angle_gamma   90.00
#
_symmetry.space_group_name_H-M   'P 1'
#
loop_
_entity.id
_entity.type
_entity.pdbx_description
1 polymer ?
#
loop_
_entity_poly.entity_id
_entity_poly.type
_entity_poly.pdbx_seq_one_letter_code
_entity_poly.pdbx_strand_id
1 'polypeptide(L)'
;MMTHTAPISSVPRLSASKCVPSQRTQLVNSSKAQLSDQRSRRIGNGIRTRKLNFSWMATVGENVKPATPVTPTSVPVRVAHELHLAGHRYLDVRTPEEFAAGHAVGAINVPYMFKLGSGMTRNPDFVEQVLSHFGKDDEIIVGCQLGKRSLMAATDLLSAGFTGVTDIAGGYAAWNQIGLPIES
;
A
#
# COMPACT_ATOMS: atom_id res chain seq x y z
N MET A 1 -8.86 -6.57 65.63
CA MET A 1 -7.38 -6.62 65.77
C MET A 1 -6.79 -6.60 64.37
N MET A 2 -5.81 -5.72 64.13
CA MET A 2 -4.85 -5.68 63.00
C MET A 2 -5.45 -5.34 61.63
N THR A 3 -5.58 -4.07 61.18
CA THR A 3 -4.59 -3.06 60.73
C THR A 3 -3.63 -3.47 59.61
N HIS A 4 -3.55 -2.59 58.59
CA HIS A 4 -2.36 -2.26 57.77
C HIS A 4 -1.94 -3.34 56.73
N THR A 5 -1.47 -3.06 55.50
CA THR A 5 -0.86 -1.90 54.86
C THR A 5 -0.73 -2.18 53.35
N ALA A 6 -0.93 -1.17 52.50
CA ALA A 6 -0.47 -1.17 51.10
C ALA A 6 0.97 -0.64 51.01
N PRO A 7 1.79 -1.08 50.03
CA PRO A 7 2.91 -0.28 49.56
C PRO A 7 2.87 0.07 48.06
N ILE A 8 2.72 1.34 47.70
CA ILE A 8 3.74 2.32 47.21
C ILE A 8 4.65 1.89 46.03
N SER A 9 4.32 2.46 44.86
CA SER A 9 5.18 3.23 43.93
C SER A 9 6.70 3.00 43.94
N SER A 10 7.24 2.65 42.77
CA SER A 10 8.59 3.08 42.37
C SER A 10 8.74 3.16 40.84
N VAL A 11 8.53 4.35 40.29
CA VAL A 11 9.01 4.78 38.97
C VAL A 11 10.42 5.38 39.10
N PRO A 12 11.42 4.96 38.30
CA PRO A 12 12.63 5.75 38.06
C PRO A 12 12.38 6.65 36.83
N ARG A 13 12.24 7.97 37.01
CA ARG A 13 13.27 9.02 37.08
C ARG A 13 14.03 9.24 35.76
N LEU A 14 13.70 10.38 35.15
CA LEU A 14 14.33 11.07 34.03
C LEU A 14 15.87 11.07 34.06
N SER A 15 16.47 10.87 32.88
CA SER A 15 17.81 11.41 32.56
C SER A 15 17.69 12.34 31.37
N ALA A 16 18.17 13.57 31.58
CA ALA A 16 18.17 14.66 30.63
C ALA A 16 19.46 14.69 29.81
N SER A 17 19.36 15.38 28.67
CA SER A 17 20.43 16.16 28.03
C SER A 17 21.55 15.39 27.33
N LYS A 18 21.65 15.60 26.01
CA LYS A 18 22.66 16.52 25.43
C LYS A 18 22.36 16.78 23.95
N CYS A 19 21.92 18.01 23.68
CA CYS A 19 22.11 18.66 22.38
C CYS A 19 23.61 18.96 22.19
N VAL A 20 24.15 18.67 21.00
CA VAL A 20 25.45 19.17 20.52
C VAL A 20 25.28 19.55 19.04
N PRO A 21 25.89 20.65 18.57
CA PRO A 21 25.43 21.40 17.40
C PRO A 21 26.00 20.88 16.07
N SER A 22 25.15 20.93 15.04
CA SER A 22 25.54 20.77 13.63
C SER A 22 26.28 22.04 13.17
N GLN A 23 27.55 21.87 12.81
CA GLN A 23 28.38 22.95 12.28
C GLN A 23 28.09 23.20 10.80
N ARG A 24 27.90 24.48 10.54
CA ARG A 24 27.86 25.19 9.26
C ARG A 24 29.21 25.08 8.54
N THR A 25 29.20 24.73 7.25
CA THR A 25 30.15 25.29 6.29
C THR A 25 29.47 25.50 4.94
N GLN A 26 29.34 26.77 4.56
CA GLN A 26 29.15 27.18 3.18
C GLN A 26 30.52 27.22 2.49
N LEU A 27 30.54 27.09 1.16
CA LEU A 27 31.12 28.08 0.24
C LEU A 27 31.45 27.46 -1.14
N VAL A 28 30.82 28.06 -2.16
CA VAL A 28 31.36 28.57 -3.44
C VAL A 28 32.06 27.65 -4.45
N ASN A 29 31.56 27.70 -5.69
CA ASN A 29 32.21 28.28 -6.89
C ASN A 29 31.50 27.71 -8.15
N SER A 30 30.71 28.48 -8.90
CA SER A 30 31.12 29.38 -10.00
C SER A 30 32.08 28.72 -11.01
N SER A 31 31.63 28.45 -12.23
CA SER A 31 32.18 29.08 -13.46
C SER A 31 31.54 28.60 -14.77
N LYS A 32 31.41 29.57 -15.68
CA LYS A 32 30.88 29.58 -17.05
C LYS A 32 31.70 28.78 -18.06
N ALA A 33 31.05 28.36 -19.14
CA ALA A 33 31.45 28.47 -20.57
C ALA A 33 30.39 27.69 -21.39
N GLN A 34 29.51 28.22 -22.25
CA GLN A 34 29.56 29.16 -23.39
C GLN A 34 30.30 28.68 -24.65
N LEU A 35 29.55 28.76 -25.77
CA LEU A 35 29.92 28.88 -27.19
C LEU A 35 30.13 27.57 -27.96
N SER A 36 29.23 27.30 -28.92
CA SER A 36 29.42 27.47 -30.39
C SER A 36 29.86 26.13 -31.00
N ASP A 37 29.51 25.70 -32.19
CA ASP A 37 29.30 26.41 -33.44
C ASP A 37 28.61 25.43 -34.43
N GLN A 38 28.14 26.01 -35.52
CA GLN A 38 27.32 25.46 -36.58
C GLN A 38 28.05 24.44 -37.48
N ARG A 39 27.23 23.81 -38.33
CA ARG A 39 27.45 23.63 -39.79
C ARG A 39 27.89 22.24 -40.28
N SER A 40 26.86 21.44 -40.57
CA SER A 40 26.49 20.94 -41.91
C SER A 40 27.59 20.69 -42.97
N ARG A 41 27.60 19.44 -43.47
CA ARG A 41 27.74 18.94 -44.87
C ARG A 41 28.62 17.66 -44.86
N ARG A 42 28.46 16.63 -45.69
CA ARG A 42 27.44 16.05 -46.58
C ARG A 42 28.16 14.84 -47.25
N ILE A 43 27.43 13.78 -47.63
CA ILE A 43 27.82 12.69 -48.58
C ILE A 43 28.83 11.65 -48.03
N GLY A 44 28.66 10.34 -48.14
CA GLY A 44 27.65 9.51 -48.79
C GLY A 44 28.09 8.04 -48.87
N ASN A 45 27.14 7.19 -49.27
CA ASN A 45 27.25 5.83 -49.80
C ASN A 45 27.71 4.68 -48.88
N GLY A 46 26.85 3.66 -48.77
CA GLY A 46 27.24 2.38 -48.19
C GLY A 46 26.11 1.39 -47.94
N ILE A 47 25.48 0.96 -49.03
CA ILE A 47 24.60 -0.24 -49.18
C ILE A 47 24.89 -1.35 -48.16
N ARG A 48 23.87 -1.85 -47.44
CA ARG A 48 23.43 -3.27 -47.43
C ARG A 48 22.29 -3.48 -46.42
N THR A 49 21.05 -3.34 -46.87
CA THR A 49 19.87 -3.85 -46.14
C THR A 49 19.94 -5.37 -46.07
N ARG A 50 20.42 -5.93 -44.96
CA ARG A 50 20.08 -7.31 -44.60
C ARG A 50 18.68 -7.29 -43.98
N LYS A 51 17.70 -7.62 -44.83
CA LYS A 51 16.38 -8.11 -44.45
C LYS A 51 16.59 -9.22 -43.42
N LEU A 52 16.42 -8.91 -42.14
CA LEU A 52 16.27 -9.94 -41.12
C LEU A 52 14.80 -10.28 -41.10
N ASN A 53 14.53 -11.42 -41.73
CA ASN A 53 13.25 -12.08 -41.72
C ASN A 53 13.03 -12.57 -40.29
N PHE A 54 12.37 -11.76 -39.45
CA PHE A 54 11.84 -12.25 -38.19
C PHE A 54 10.65 -13.13 -38.53
N SER A 55 10.99 -14.42 -38.73
CA SER A 55 10.05 -15.52 -38.83
C SER A 55 9.25 -15.56 -37.53
N TRP A 56 8.01 -15.12 -37.64
CA TRP A 56 6.93 -15.35 -36.70
C TRP A 56 6.84 -16.85 -36.44
N MET A 57 7.18 -17.29 -35.23
CA MET A 57 6.79 -18.60 -34.74
C MET A 57 5.88 -18.38 -33.54
N ALA A 58 4.61 -18.68 -33.77
CA ALA A 58 3.55 -18.73 -32.79
C ALA A 58 3.76 -19.92 -31.83
N THR A 59 3.56 -19.69 -30.53
CA THR A 59 3.15 -20.74 -29.58
C THR A 59 2.25 -20.12 -28.52
N VAL A 60 1.04 -20.67 -28.43
CA VAL A 60 -0.08 -20.46 -27.49
C VAL A 60 -0.70 -19.06 -27.42
N GLY A 61 -1.69 -18.84 -28.30
CA GLY A 61 -2.77 -17.89 -28.01
C GLY A 61 -3.63 -18.45 -26.89
N GLU A 62 -3.33 -18.06 -25.65
CA GLU A 62 -4.31 -18.10 -24.59
C GLU A 62 -5.38 -17.06 -24.97
N ASN A 63 -6.61 -17.53 -25.18
CA ASN A 63 -7.75 -16.70 -25.52
C ASN A 63 -8.12 -15.85 -24.29
N VAL A 64 -7.37 -14.77 -24.04
CA VAL A 64 -7.67 -13.81 -22.99
C VAL A 64 -8.95 -13.08 -23.40
N LYS A 65 -10.10 -13.58 -22.91
CA LYS A 65 -11.36 -12.85 -22.94
C LYS A 65 -11.08 -11.44 -22.42
N PRO A 66 -11.51 -10.37 -23.09
CA PRO A 66 -11.32 -9.01 -22.58
C PRO A 66 -11.96 -8.95 -21.21
N ALA A 67 -11.15 -8.75 -20.16
CA ALA A 67 -11.63 -8.58 -18.81
C ALA A 67 -12.57 -7.38 -18.81
N THR A 68 -13.86 -7.64 -18.58
CA THR A 68 -14.82 -6.57 -18.26
C THR A 68 -14.27 -5.78 -17.08
N PRO A 69 -14.41 -4.44 -17.05
CA PRO A 69 -13.90 -3.64 -15.95
C PRO A 69 -14.53 -4.14 -14.64
N VAL A 70 -13.74 -4.87 -13.84
CA VAL A 70 -14.15 -5.40 -12.55
C VAL A 70 -14.26 -4.22 -11.60
N THR A 71 -15.48 -3.93 -11.17
CA THR A 71 -15.74 -2.88 -10.17
C THR A 71 -16.08 -3.57 -8.86
N PRO A 72 -15.28 -3.39 -7.80
CA PRO A 72 -15.60 -3.98 -6.51
C PRO A 72 -16.87 -3.36 -5.93
N THR A 73 -17.67 -4.20 -5.28
CA THR A 73 -18.82 -3.76 -4.49
C THR A 73 -18.31 -2.97 -3.30
N SER A 74 -18.88 -1.77 -3.06
CA SER A 74 -18.54 -0.94 -1.90
C SER A 74 -19.76 -0.78 -1.01
N VAL A 75 -19.61 -1.06 0.29
CA VAL A 75 -20.70 -1.05 1.28
C VAL A 75 -20.39 -0.08 2.42
N PRO A 76 -21.41 0.53 3.06
CA PRO A 76 -21.18 1.38 4.22
C PRO A 76 -20.66 0.57 5.41
N VAL A 77 -19.91 1.24 6.31
CA VAL A 77 -19.29 0.63 7.50
C VAL A 77 -20.24 -0.24 8.33
N ARG A 78 -21.50 0.17 8.50
CA ARG A 78 -22.48 -0.64 9.27
C ARG A 78 -22.71 -2.01 8.64
N VAL A 79 -22.88 -2.05 7.32
CA VAL A 79 -23.06 -3.30 6.57
C VAL A 79 -21.76 -4.11 6.59
N ALA A 80 -20.60 -3.45 6.45
CA ALA A 80 -19.31 -4.14 6.57
C ALA A 80 -19.13 -4.82 7.94
N HIS A 81 -19.58 -4.18 9.02
CA HIS A 81 -19.56 -4.78 10.35
C HIS A 81 -20.51 -5.98 10.47
N GLU A 82 -21.69 -5.92 9.88
CA GLU A 82 -22.62 -7.06 9.82
C GLU A 82 -22.01 -8.24 9.04
N LEU A 83 -21.36 -7.97 7.90
CA LEU A 83 -20.61 -8.98 7.14
C LEU A 83 -19.48 -9.57 7.98
N HIS A 84 -18.75 -8.74 8.72
CA HIS A 84 -17.68 -9.19 9.60
C HIS A 84 -18.20 -10.16 10.68
N LEU A 85 -19.32 -9.82 11.33
CA LEU A 85 -19.98 -10.69 12.30
C LEU A 85 -20.53 -11.99 11.66
N ALA A 86 -20.88 -11.95 10.37
CA ALA A 86 -21.28 -13.13 9.60
C ALA A 86 -20.09 -14.03 9.19
N GLY A 87 -18.86 -13.66 9.56
CA GLY A 87 -17.65 -14.46 9.30
C GLY A 87 -16.82 -13.98 8.10
N HIS A 88 -17.18 -12.86 7.47
CA HIS A 88 -16.34 -12.26 6.43
C HIS A 88 -15.03 -11.78 7.06
N ARG A 89 -13.93 -12.06 6.37
CA ARG A 89 -12.60 -11.79 6.88
C ARG A 89 -12.20 -10.34 6.58
N TYR A 90 -11.70 -9.64 7.58
CA TYR A 90 -11.31 -8.24 7.42
C TYR A 90 -9.84 -8.12 6.99
N LEU A 91 -9.62 -7.50 5.83
CA LEU A 91 -8.31 -7.13 5.31
C LEU A 91 -8.08 -5.62 5.48
N ASP A 92 -7.15 -5.24 6.34
CA ASP A 92 -6.72 -3.85 6.51
C ASP A 92 -5.52 -3.55 5.62
N VAL A 93 -5.69 -2.64 4.67
CA VAL A 93 -4.64 -2.29 3.69
C VAL A 93 -3.85 -1.04 4.02
N ARG A 94 -4.01 -0.51 5.25
CA ARG A 94 -3.23 0.62 5.76
C ARG A 94 -1.79 0.22 6.07
N THR A 95 -0.94 1.20 6.38
CA THR A 95 0.43 0.90 6.81
C THR A 95 0.43 0.19 8.16
N PRO A 96 1.50 -0.55 8.52
CA PRO A 96 1.58 -1.24 9.81
C PRO A 96 1.49 -0.28 11.00
N GLU A 97 1.98 0.96 10.86
CA GLU A 97 1.91 1.98 11.90
C GLU A 97 0.47 2.47 12.13
N GLU A 98 -0.30 2.64 11.05
CA GLU A 98 -1.73 2.98 11.14
C GLU A 98 -2.53 1.84 11.78
N PHE A 99 -2.18 0.59 11.47
CA PHE A 99 -2.82 -0.59 12.01
C PHE A 99 -2.52 -0.77 13.52
N ALA A 100 -1.26 -0.65 13.92
CA ALA A 100 -0.83 -0.75 15.32
C ALA A 100 -1.42 0.36 16.22
N ALA A 101 -1.78 1.51 15.65
CA ALA A 101 -2.46 2.58 16.38
C ALA A 101 -3.94 2.27 16.69
N GLY A 102 -4.52 1.30 15.99
CA GLY A 102 -5.90 0.86 16.16
C GLY A 102 -6.48 0.28 14.86
N HIS A 103 -7.16 -0.86 14.97
CA HIS A 103 -7.75 -1.57 13.84
C HIS A 103 -9.03 -2.31 14.26
N ALA A 104 -9.84 -2.75 13.29
CA ALA A 104 -11.01 -3.57 13.58
C ALA A 104 -10.58 -4.92 14.20
N VAL A 105 -11.37 -5.43 15.15
CA VAL A 105 -11.11 -6.71 15.84
C VAL A 105 -10.86 -7.82 14.83
N GLY A 106 -9.81 -8.61 15.02
CA GLY A 106 -9.50 -9.76 14.15
C GLY A 106 -9.15 -9.41 12.69
N ALA A 107 -8.89 -8.13 12.39
CA ALA A 107 -8.41 -7.71 11.08
C ALA A 107 -6.98 -8.21 10.81
N ILE A 108 -6.69 -8.54 9.56
CA ILE A 108 -5.35 -8.91 9.11
C ILE A 108 -4.77 -7.74 8.32
N ASN A 109 -3.57 -7.29 8.68
CA ASN A 109 -2.91 -6.21 7.97
C ASN A 109 -2.04 -6.73 6.83
N VAL A 110 -2.35 -6.28 5.60
CA VAL A 110 -1.44 -6.40 4.45
C VAL A 110 -1.36 -5.04 3.78
N PRO A 111 -0.27 -4.28 3.98
CA PRO A 111 -0.18 -2.92 3.48
C PRO A 111 -0.24 -2.86 1.95
N TYR A 112 -1.19 -2.08 1.41
CA TYR A 112 -1.24 -1.83 -0.03
C TYR A 112 -0.15 -0.84 -0.50
N MET A 113 0.26 0.04 0.42
CA MET A 113 1.35 0.98 0.20
C MET A 113 2.21 1.07 1.45
N PHE A 114 3.51 1.27 1.25
CA PHE A 114 4.48 1.54 2.30
C PHE A 114 4.83 3.02 2.34
N LYS A 115 5.16 3.51 3.53
CA LYS A 115 5.68 4.87 3.70
C LYS A 115 7.18 4.88 3.41
N LEU A 116 7.60 5.70 2.45
CA LEU A 116 9.02 5.89 2.11
C LEU A 116 9.34 7.38 2.08
N GLY A 117 10.11 7.85 3.07
CA GLY A 117 10.38 9.27 3.26
C GLY A 117 9.09 10.07 3.51
N SER A 118 8.84 11.08 2.69
CA SER A 118 7.62 11.89 2.73
C SER A 118 6.48 11.34 1.86
N GLY A 119 6.73 10.27 1.09
CA GLY A 119 5.78 9.70 0.12
C GLY A 119 5.24 8.32 0.50
N MET A 120 4.33 7.83 -0.33
CA MET A 120 3.79 6.47 -0.28
C MET A 120 4.18 5.74 -1.56
N THR A 121 4.67 4.51 -1.42
CA THR A 121 5.07 3.63 -2.53
C THR A 121 4.18 2.40 -2.53
N ARG A 122 3.72 1.96 -3.71
CA ARG A 122 2.89 0.75 -3.84
C ARG A 122 3.68 -0.50 -3.43
N ASN A 123 3.02 -1.41 -2.72
CA ASN A 123 3.56 -2.73 -2.41
C ASN A 123 3.47 -3.62 -3.65
N PRO A 124 4.60 -4.03 -4.27
CA PRO A 124 4.57 -4.92 -5.45
C PRO A 124 4.08 -6.33 -5.12
N ASP A 125 4.29 -6.77 -3.88
CA ASP A 125 4.02 -8.14 -3.43
C ASP A 125 2.65 -8.25 -2.73
N PHE A 126 1.80 -7.22 -2.85
CA PHE A 126 0.53 -7.13 -2.14
C PHE A 126 -0.36 -8.36 -2.33
N VAL A 127 -0.57 -8.79 -3.58
CA VAL A 127 -1.45 -9.92 -3.90
C VAL A 127 -0.88 -11.23 -3.35
N GLU A 128 0.45 -11.43 -3.42
CA GLU A 128 1.11 -12.63 -2.90
C GLU A 128 1.01 -12.71 -1.36
N GLN A 129 1.18 -11.57 -0.69
CA GLN A 129 0.99 -11.48 0.76
C GLN A 129 -0.45 -11.77 1.15
N VAL A 130 -1.44 -11.24 0.41
CA VAL A 130 -2.86 -11.57 0.65
C VAL A 130 -3.11 -13.06 0.45
N LEU A 131 -2.58 -13.69 -0.60
CA LEU A 131 -2.73 -15.13 -0.84
C LEU A 131 -2.12 -16.01 0.27
N SER A 132 -1.13 -15.50 1.01
CA SER A 132 -0.56 -16.20 2.17
C SER A 132 -1.50 -16.26 3.37
N HIS A 133 -2.49 -15.36 3.40
CA HIS A 133 -3.47 -15.27 4.47
C HIS A 133 -4.88 -15.69 4.03
N PHE A 134 -5.25 -15.51 2.77
CA PHE A 134 -6.61 -15.65 2.24
C PHE A 134 -6.68 -16.56 1.01
N GLY A 135 -7.72 -17.38 0.96
CA GLY A 135 -8.12 -18.09 -0.24
C GLY A 135 -8.78 -17.16 -1.26
N LYS A 136 -8.74 -17.52 -2.55
CA LYS A 136 -9.41 -16.74 -3.61
C LYS A 136 -10.94 -16.78 -3.52
N ASP A 137 -11.46 -17.84 -2.91
CA ASP A 137 -12.88 -18.06 -2.67
C ASP A 137 -13.34 -17.56 -1.29
N ASP A 138 -12.44 -16.95 -0.51
CA ASP A 138 -12.81 -16.37 0.78
C ASP A 138 -13.66 -15.11 0.57
N GLU A 139 -14.60 -14.91 1.48
CA GLU A 139 -15.37 -13.69 1.61
C GLU A 139 -14.57 -12.64 2.40
N ILE A 140 -14.06 -11.62 1.70
CA ILE A 140 -13.13 -10.62 2.22
C ILE A 140 -13.77 -9.23 2.18
N ILE A 141 -13.76 -8.56 3.33
CA ILE A 141 -14.04 -7.12 3.41
C ILE A 141 -12.71 -6.36 3.49
N VAL A 142 -12.52 -5.36 2.63
CA VAL A 142 -11.27 -4.62 2.49
C VAL A 142 -11.46 -3.19 2.99
N GLY A 143 -10.66 -2.80 3.99
CA GLY A 143 -10.71 -1.47 4.61
C GLY A 143 -9.39 -0.73 4.49
N CYS A 144 -9.46 0.58 4.31
CA CYS A 144 -8.31 1.48 4.50
C CYS A 144 -8.69 2.66 5.40
N GLN A 145 -7.93 3.75 5.41
CA GLN A 145 -8.28 4.90 6.27
C GLN A 145 -9.60 5.58 5.87
N LEU A 146 -9.85 5.82 4.57
CA LEU A 146 -10.99 6.61 4.06
C LEU A 146 -11.73 5.97 2.86
N GLY A 147 -11.37 4.75 2.44
CA GLY A 147 -11.97 4.03 1.30
C GLY A 147 -11.18 4.06 -0.02
N LYS A 148 -10.31 5.05 -0.26
CA LYS A 148 -9.61 5.17 -1.57
C LYS A 148 -8.61 4.03 -1.85
N ARG A 149 -7.75 3.71 -0.88
CA ARG A 149 -6.73 2.65 -1.04
C ARG A 149 -7.39 1.26 -1.10
N SER A 150 -8.44 1.05 -0.31
CA SER A 150 -9.17 -0.22 -0.28
C SER A 150 -9.93 -0.49 -1.57
N LEU A 151 -10.49 0.53 -2.22
CA LEU A 151 -11.10 0.37 -3.53
C LEU A 151 -10.07 -0.08 -4.59
N MET A 152 -8.88 0.52 -4.60
CA MET A 152 -7.79 0.11 -5.51
C MET A 152 -7.32 -1.32 -5.22
N ALA A 153 -7.10 -1.64 -3.94
CA ALA A 153 -6.72 -2.98 -3.50
C ALA A 153 -7.77 -4.03 -3.88
N ALA A 154 -9.06 -3.73 -3.69
CA ALA A 154 -10.15 -4.61 -4.05
C ALA A 154 -10.19 -4.88 -5.56
N THR A 155 -9.99 -3.85 -6.39
CA THR A 155 -9.87 -4.03 -7.86
C THR A 155 -8.70 -4.94 -8.23
N ASP A 156 -7.54 -4.79 -7.59
CA ASP A 156 -6.38 -5.64 -7.83
C ASP A 156 -6.63 -7.09 -7.41
N LEU A 157 -7.30 -7.31 -6.28
CA LEU A 157 -7.68 -8.65 -5.81
C LEU A 157 -8.68 -9.32 -6.77
N LEU A 158 -9.73 -8.61 -7.20
CA LEU A 158 -10.66 -9.13 -8.19
C LEU A 158 -9.94 -9.48 -9.51
N SER A 159 -8.99 -8.63 -9.93
CA SER A 159 -8.17 -8.88 -11.13
C SER A 159 -7.24 -10.09 -10.96
N ALA A 160 -6.80 -10.39 -9.73
CA ALA A 160 -6.03 -11.58 -9.38
C ALA A 160 -6.89 -12.86 -9.23
N GLY A 161 -8.20 -12.74 -9.40
CA GLY A 161 -9.16 -13.85 -9.38
C GLY A 161 -9.77 -14.14 -8.01
N PHE A 162 -9.71 -13.21 -7.07
CA PHE A 162 -10.55 -13.30 -5.87
C PHE A 162 -12.01 -13.07 -6.25
N THR A 163 -12.94 -13.82 -5.67
CA THR A 163 -14.35 -13.79 -6.05
C THR A 163 -15.24 -13.06 -5.05
N GLY A 164 -14.91 -13.12 -3.75
CA GLY A 164 -15.70 -12.57 -2.65
C GLY A 164 -15.15 -11.25 -2.07
N VAL A 165 -14.77 -10.26 -2.89
CA VAL A 165 -14.15 -9.02 -2.39
C VAL A 165 -15.14 -7.86 -2.29
N THR A 166 -15.27 -7.28 -1.09
CA THR A 166 -16.12 -6.12 -0.80
C THR A 166 -15.32 -4.98 -0.17
N ASP A 167 -15.40 -3.77 -0.72
CA ASP A 167 -14.77 -2.56 -0.16
C ASP A 167 -15.65 -1.93 0.95
N ILE A 168 -14.99 -1.38 1.97
CA ILE A 168 -15.66 -0.64 3.05
C ILE A 168 -15.61 0.86 2.76
N ALA A 169 -16.76 1.41 2.36
CA ALA A 169 -16.92 2.85 2.16
C ALA A 169 -16.72 3.61 3.47
N GLY A 170 -15.88 4.65 3.45
CA GLY A 170 -15.51 5.44 4.63
C GLY A 170 -14.36 4.86 5.46
N GLY A 171 -14.03 3.58 5.28
CA GLY A 171 -12.89 2.92 5.90
C GLY A 171 -12.88 2.94 7.43
N TYR A 172 -11.68 2.79 7.99
CA TYR A 172 -11.42 2.78 9.43
C TYR A 172 -11.84 4.08 10.12
N ALA A 173 -11.72 5.24 9.46
CA ALA A 173 -12.14 6.51 10.06
C ALA A 173 -13.62 6.48 10.44
N ALA A 174 -14.47 5.98 9.53
CA ALA A 174 -15.90 5.84 9.80
C ALA A 174 -16.18 4.71 10.81
N TRP A 175 -15.43 3.59 10.77
CA TRP A 175 -15.49 2.51 11.76
C TRP A 175 -15.28 3.03 13.18
N ASN A 176 -14.21 3.79 13.38
CA ASN A 176 -13.86 4.38 14.67
C ASN A 176 -14.86 5.48 15.08
N GLN A 177 -15.32 6.30 14.13
CA GLN A 177 -16.27 7.38 14.41
C GLN A 177 -17.59 6.88 15.01
N ILE A 178 -18.09 5.73 14.56
CA ILE A 178 -19.33 5.15 15.07
C ILE A 178 -19.11 4.22 16.27
N GLY A 179 -17.88 4.12 16.79
CA GLY A 179 -17.55 3.37 17.99
C GLY A 179 -17.67 1.85 17.86
N LEU A 180 -17.40 1.30 16.66
CA LEU A 180 -17.33 -0.15 16.49
C LEU A 180 -16.11 -0.73 17.22
N PRO A 181 -16.12 -2.03 17.56
CA PRO A 181 -15.02 -2.68 18.27
C PRO A 181 -13.68 -2.54 17.54
N ILE A 182 -12.61 -2.25 18.31
CA ILE A 182 -11.23 -2.11 17.82
C ILE A 182 -10.22 -2.81 18.73
N GLU A 183 -9.06 -3.15 18.18
CA GLU A 183 -7.87 -3.71 18.84
C GLU A 183 -6.63 -2.87 18.52
N SER A 184 -5.58 -3.01 19.34
CA SER A 184 -4.28 -2.33 19.21
C SER A 184 -3.14 -3.20 19.71
#